data_AF-A0A0F0HG66-F1
#
_entry.id   AF-A0A0F0HG66-F1
#
_cell.length_a   1.000
_cell.length_b   1.000
_cell.length_c   1.000
_cell.angle_alpha   90.00
_cell.angle_beta   90.00
_cell.angle_gamma   90.00
#
_symmetry.space_group_name_H-M   'P 1'
#
loop_
_entity.id
_entity.type
_entity.pdbx_description
1 polymer ?
#
loop_
_entity_poly.entity_id
_entity_poly.type
_entity_poly.pdbx_seq_one_letter_code
_entity_poly.pdbx_strand_id
1 'polypeptide(L)'
;MSSGQVKVTFAELQNVAGTISSSAQQVQTQLEDLKSAVAKVTANYEGAAKEAYAEKQRAWDAAAADLQAVLSSIGIAVRDAADAYQAAEQQNVNRW
;
A
#
# COMPACT_ATOMS: atom_id res chain seq x y z
N MET A 1 1.88 18.19 -32.46
CA MET A 1 2.69 17.03 -32.02
C MET A 1 2.35 16.59 -30.58
N SER A 2 1.10 16.73 -30.10
CA SER A 2 0.76 16.56 -28.67
C SER A 2 0.20 15.18 -28.28
N SER A 3 -0.58 14.54 -29.16
CA SER A 3 -1.39 13.37 -28.79
C SER A 3 -0.61 12.07 -28.53
N GLY A 4 0.59 11.94 -29.10
CA GLY A 4 1.43 10.75 -28.91
C GLY A 4 2.12 10.74 -27.55
N GLN A 5 2.67 11.88 -27.14
CA GLN A 5 3.38 12.04 -25.86
C GLN A 5 2.42 11.86 -24.67
N VAL A 6 1.21 12.41 -24.79
CA VAL A 6 0.12 12.24 -23.82
C VAL A 6 -0.23 10.77 -23.58
N LYS A 7 -0.44 9.99 -24.66
CA LYS A 7 -0.79 8.57 -24.54
C LYS A 7 0.29 7.76 -23.83
N VAL A 8 1.56 8.10 -24.06
CA VAL A 8 2.71 7.46 -23.39
C VAL A 8 2.69 7.76 -21.90
N THR A 9 2.54 9.04 -21.51
CA THR A 9 2.50 9.44 -20.09
C THR A 9 1.32 8.81 -19.33
N PHE A 10 0.17 8.64 -19.97
CA PHE A 10 -0.97 7.95 -19.37
C PHE A 10 -0.70 6.46 -19.12
N ALA A 11 -0.10 5.76 -20.10
CA ALA A 11 0.28 4.36 -19.94
C ALA A 11 1.33 4.19 -18.83
N GLU A 12 2.26 5.14 -18.69
CA GLU A 12 3.25 5.16 -17.59
C GLU A 12 2.57 5.34 -16.23
N LEU A 13 1.61 6.29 -16.11
CA LEU A 13 0.85 6.51 -14.87
C LEU A 13 0.07 5.26 -14.43
N GLN A 14 -0.60 4.58 -15.36
CA GLN A 14 -1.30 3.32 -15.05
C GLN A 14 -0.34 2.22 -14.59
N ASN A 15 0.82 2.10 -15.23
CA ASN A 15 1.83 1.14 -14.81
C ASN A 15 2.34 1.43 -13.40
N VAL A 16 2.66 2.69 -13.09
CA VAL A 16 3.09 3.11 -11.75
C VAL A 16 2.00 2.82 -10.71
N ALA A 17 0.73 3.06 -11.04
CA ALA A 17 -0.40 2.71 -10.17
C ALA A 17 -0.49 1.21 -9.88
N GLY A 18 -0.33 0.39 -10.91
CA GLY A 18 -0.27 -1.07 -10.78
C GLY A 18 0.91 -1.53 -9.91
N THR A 19 2.10 -0.95 -10.12
CA THR A 19 3.30 -1.24 -9.33
C THR A 19 3.08 -0.90 -7.86
N ILE A 20 2.55 0.29 -7.54
CA ILE A 20 2.30 0.71 -6.16
C ILE A 20 1.27 -0.21 -5.48
N SER A 21 0.20 -0.56 -6.18
CA SER A 21 -0.80 -1.51 -5.65
C SER A 21 -0.18 -2.89 -5.38
N SER A 22 0.70 -3.37 -6.24
CA SER A 22 1.39 -4.66 -6.05
C SER A 22 2.38 -4.59 -4.88
N SER A 23 3.16 -3.52 -4.76
CA SER A 23 4.07 -3.31 -3.63
C SER A 23 3.32 -3.21 -2.30
N ALA A 24 2.18 -2.53 -2.26
CA ALA A 24 1.32 -2.49 -1.07
C ALA A 24 0.85 -3.89 -0.64
N GLN A 25 0.42 -4.72 -1.59
CA GLN A 25 0.05 -6.12 -1.32
C GLN A 25 1.24 -6.95 -0.81
N GLN A 26 2.43 -6.77 -1.40
CA GLN A 26 3.63 -7.48 -0.94
C GLN A 26 3.99 -7.11 0.50
N VAL A 27 3.92 -5.83 0.87
CA VAL A 27 4.17 -5.40 2.26
C VAL A 27 3.12 -5.99 3.19
N GLN A 28 1.85 -6.03 2.79
CA GLN A 28 0.81 -6.67 3.60
C GLN A 28 1.12 -8.16 3.85
N THR A 29 1.52 -8.91 2.82
CA THR A 29 1.92 -10.32 2.99
C THR A 29 3.11 -10.46 3.95
N GLN A 30 4.14 -9.60 3.81
CA GLN A 30 5.31 -9.62 4.70
C GLN A 30 4.94 -9.33 6.16
N LEU A 31 3.97 -8.45 6.40
CA LEU A 31 3.45 -8.18 7.75
C LEU A 31 2.74 -9.40 8.33
N GLU A 32 1.88 -10.08 7.56
CA GLU A 32 1.22 -11.31 8.00
C GLU A 32 2.22 -12.44 8.28
N ASP A 33 3.25 -12.58 7.45
CA ASP A 33 4.32 -13.55 7.67
C ASP A 33 5.09 -13.26 8.95
N LEU A 34 5.44 -11.99 9.19
CA LEU A 34 6.09 -11.55 10.42
C LEU A 34 5.20 -11.81 11.64
N LYS A 35 3.89 -11.55 11.55
CA LYS A 35 2.91 -11.86 12.60
C LYS A 35 2.96 -13.33 12.99
N SER A 36 2.89 -14.19 11.99
CA SER A 36 2.87 -15.64 12.15
C SER A 36 4.18 -16.13 12.77
N ALA A 37 5.33 -15.60 12.33
CA ALA A 37 6.62 -15.92 12.91
C ALA A 37 6.70 -15.49 14.38
N VAL A 38 6.27 -14.27 14.71
CA VAL A 38 6.24 -13.76 16.08
C VAL A 38 5.34 -14.63 16.97
N ALA A 39 4.14 -14.99 16.51
CA ALA A 39 3.22 -15.86 17.25
C ALA A 39 3.81 -17.25 17.54
N LYS A 40 4.57 -17.82 16.60
CA LYS A 40 5.23 -19.13 16.77
C LYS A 40 6.33 -19.07 17.83
N VAL A 41 7.16 -18.02 17.81
CA VAL A 41 8.25 -17.86 18.77
C VAL A 41 7.71 -17.72 20.21
N THR A 42 6.50 -17.21 20.35
CA THR A 42 5.98 -16.77 21.64
C THR A 42 4.98 -17.73 22.27
N ALA A 43 4.51 -18.71 21.49
CA ALA A 43 3.71 -19.83 21.98
C ALA A 43 4.38 -20.59 23.14
N ASN A 44 5.72 -20.53 23.25
CA ASN A 44 6.49 -21.22 24.28
C ASN A 44 6.89 -20.35 25.49
N TYR A 45 6.55 -19.07 25.55
CA TYR A 45 6.86 -18.22 26.70
C TYR A 45 5.80 -18.38 27.81
N GLU A 46 6.09 -19.18 28.84
CA GLU A 46 5.25 -19.35 30.04
C GLU A 46 5.65 -18.41 31.20
N GLY A 47 4.68 -17.98 32.02
CA GLY A 47 4.91 -17.24 33.26
C GLY A 47 5.02 -15.71 33.13
N ALA A 48 5.92 -15.09 33.89
CA ALA A 48 6.07 -13.62 34.00
C ALA A 48 6.41 -12.90 32.68
N ALA A 49 6.91 -13.62 31.67
CA ALA A 49 7.16 -13.08 30.33
C ALA A 49 5.88 -12.79 29.52
N LYS A 50 4.72 -13.31 29.97
CA LYS A 50 3.45 -13.22 29.23
C LYS A 50 2.88 -11.82 29.15
N GLU A 51 2.99 -11.02 30.21
CA GLU A 51 2.50 -9.63 30.21
C GLU A 51 3.35 -8.72 29.33
N ALA A 52 4.68 -8.79 29.47
CA ALA A 52 5.61 -8.05 28.63
C ALA A 52 5.46 -8.44 27.15
N TYR A 53 5.22 -9.72 26.87
CA TYR A 53 4.95 -10.18 25.52
C TYR A 53 3.62 -9.65 24.97
N ALA A 54 2.54 -9.70 25.76
CA ALA A 54 1.23 -9.19 25.34
C ALA A 54 1.28 -7.71 24.98
N GLU A 55 2.07 -6.91 25.70
CA GLU A 55 2.30 -5.50 25.36
C GLU A 55 3.01 -5.35 24.01
N LYS A 56 4.08 -6.12 23.76
CA LYS A 56 4.80 -6.09 22.48
C LYS A 56 3.95 -6.60 21.32
N GLN A 57 3.12 -7.60 21.54
CA GLN A 57 2.16 -8.08 20.55
C GLN A 57 1.16 -7.00 20.17
N ARG A 58 0.57 -6.29 21.15
CA ARG A 58 -0.35 -5.17 20.88
C ARG A 58 0.33 -4.03 20.12
N ALA A 59 1.55 -3.67 20.50
CA ALA A 59 2.32 -2.63 19.80
C ALA A 59 2.62 -3.04 18.35
N TRP A 60 2.95 -4.31 18.12
CA TRP A 60 3.13 -4.86 16.79
C TRP A 60 1.83 -4.83 15.97
N ASP A 61 0.70 -5.28 16.54
CA ASP A 61 -0.60 -5.29 15.86
C ASP A 61 -1.00 -3.87 15.45
N ALA A 62 -0.76 -2.88 16.33
CA ALA A 62 -1.03 -1.48 16.05
C ALA A 62 -0.15 -0.92 14.92
N ALA A 63 1.16 -1.21 14.94
CA ALA A 63 2.09 -0.76 13.90
C ALA A 63 1.78 -1.40 12.53
N ALA A 64 1.40 -2.68 12.51
CA ALA A 64 1.01 -3.37 11.29
C ALA A 64 -0.28 -2.78 10.70
N ALA A 65 -1.28 -2.50 11.55
CA ALA A 65 -2.53 -1.87 11.13
C ALA A 65 -2.30 -0.45 10.57
N ASP A 66 -1.44 0.35 11.21
CA ASP A 66 -1.11 1.70 10.75
C ASP A 66 -0.39 1.68 9.39
N LEU A 67 0.61 0.80 9.24
CA LEU A 67 1.30 0.63 7.96
C LEU A 67 0.33 0.19 6.85
N GLN A 68 -0.59 -0.71 7.15
CA GLN A 68 -1.61 -1.13 6.18
C GLN A 68 -2.56 0.01 5.79
N ALA A 69 -2.96 0.85 6.75
CA ALA A 69 -3.78 2.03 6.48
C ALA A 69 -3.04 3.03 5.56
N VAL A 70 -1.75 3.29 5.84
CA VAL A 70 -0.90 4.15 5.00
C VAL A 70 -0.80 3.59 3.58
N LEU A 71 -0.48 2.31 3.41
CA LEU A 71 -0.38 1.69 2.08
C LEU A 71 -1.70 1.72 1.30
N SER A 72 -2.83 1.50 1.98
CA SER A 72 -4.15 1.62 1.37
C SER A 72 -4.42 3.06 0.90
N SER A 73 -4.10 4.06 1.72
CA SER A 73 -4.26 5.47 1.35
C SER A 73 -3.39 5.89 0.16
N ILE A 74 -2.15 5.39 0.10
CA ILE A 74 -1.25 5.61 -1.05
C ILE A 74 -1.86 5.00 -2.31
N GLY A 75 -2.39 3.77 -2.23
CA GLY A 75 -3.05 3.12 -3.35
C GLY A 75 -4.25 3.91 -3.89
N ILE A 76 -5.06 4.48 -2.99
CA ILE A 76 -6.20 5.35 -3.34
C ILE A 76 -5.70 6.63 -4.01
N ALA A 77 -4.76 7.34 -3.39
CA ALA A 77 -4.24 8.62 -3.90
C ALA A 77 -3.64 8.49 -5.31
N VAL A 78 -2.99 7.36 -5.61
CA VAL A 78 -2.41 7.11 -6.93
C VAL A 78 -3.49 6.84 -7.98
N ARG A 79 -4.56 6.12 -7.61
CA ARG A 79 -5.71 5.92 -8.50
C ARG A 79 -6.40 7.25 -8.79
N ASP A 80 -6.66 8.03 -7.75
CA ASP A 80 -7.30 9.35 -7.88
C ASP A 80 -6.47 10.29 -8.77
N ALA A 81 -5.14 10.25 -8.64
CA ALA A 81 -4.24 10.99 -9.51
C ALA A 81 -4.35 10.53 -10.98
N ALA A 82 -4.39 9.22 -11.23
CA ALA A 82 -4.56 8.69 -12.59
C ALA A 82 -5.89 9.12 -13.22
N ASP A 83 -6.99 9.06 -12.46
CA ASP A 83 -8.33 9.48 -12.91
C ASP A 83 -8.39 10.99 -13.18
N ALA A 84 -7.80 11.80 -12.30
CA ALA A 84 -7.72 13.25 -12.47
C ALA A 84 -6.91 13.64 -13.74
N TYR A 85 -5.81 12.94 -14.00
CA TYR A 85 -5.02 13.14 -15.22
C TYR A 85 -5.82 12.77 -16.47
N GLN A 86 -6.56 11.66 -16.46
CA GLN A 86 -7.42 11.27 -17.58
C GLN A 86 -8.47 12.34 -17.88
N ALA A 87 -9.15 12.84 -16.83
CA ALA A 87 -10.17 13.88 -16.98
C ALA A 87 -9.61 15.19 -17.51
N ALA A 88 -8.45 15.63 -16.99
CA ALA A 88 -7.77 16.85 -17.43
C ALA A 88 -7.34 16.76 -18.90
N GLU A 89 -6.81 15.60 -19.32
CA GLU A 89 -6.41 15.38 -20.70
C GLU A 89 -7.61 15.38 -21.65
N GLN A 90 -8.71 14.71 -21.27
CA GLN A 90 -9.92 14.66 -22.10
C GLN A 90 -10.53 16.06 -22.30
N GLN A 91 -10.42 16.95 -21.29
CA GLN A 91 -10.79 18.35 -21.43
C GLN A 91 -9.84 19.13 -22.35
N ASN A 92 -8.53 18.88 -22.27
CA ASN A 92 -7.55 19.55 -23.14
C ASN A 92 -7.70 19.11 -24.60
N VAL A 93 -7.90 17.83 -24.87
CA VAL A 93 -8.15 17.31 -26.23
C VAL A 93 -9.44 17.88 -26.82
N ASN A 94 -10.49 18.07 -26.03
CA ASN A 94 -11.74 18.69 -26.49
C ASN A 94 -11.63 20.21 -26.75
N ARG A 95 -10.54 20.84 -26.29
CA ARG A 95 -10.30 22.29 -26.47
C ARG A 95 -9.47 22.63 -27.71
N TRP A 96 -8.88 21.64 -28.37
CA TRP A 96 -7.99 21.78 -29.52
C TRP A 96 -8.64 21.17 -30.77
#